data_AF-A0A5E4KAP3-F1
#
_entry.id   AF-A0A5E4KAP3-F1
#
_cell.length_a   1.000
_cell.length_b   1.000
_cell.length_c   1.000
_cell.angle_alpha   90.00
_cell.angle_beta   90.00
_cell.angle_gamma   90.00
#
_symmetry.space_group_name_H-M   'P 1'
#
loop_
_entity.id
_entity.type
_entity.pdbx_description
1 polymer ?
#
loop_
_entity_poly.entity_id
_entity_poly.type
_entity_poly.pdbx_seq_one_letter_code
_entity_poly.pdbx_strand_id
1 'polypeptide(L)'
;MVSFVADVLAGTPSIVAGMFGYTFIVLYFGFSAIAGGAALSVLMIPIVARTTEESLRLVPGSIREASLALGIPGWKTILHIVLSSAMSGIITGALLAIARVSGETAPLLLTAFGNPYWAAGIDKPISTLPVQIYTYAIAPFPDWHTKAWGGALILIILILILNIGVRLITRRKYRV
;
A
#
# COMPACT_ATOMS: atom_id res chain seq x y z
N MET A 1 -13.51 -10.48 -13.45
CA MET A 1 -13.52 -11.21 -12.16
C MET A 1 -12.56 -10.58 -11.16
N VAL A 2 -11.30 -10.33 -11.55
CA VAL A 2 -10.32 -9.63 -10.69
C VAL A 2 -10.82 -8.24 -10.27
N SER A 3 -11.29 -7.41 -11.21
CA SER A 3 -11.92 -6.13 -10.90
C SER A 3 -13.07 -6.22 -9.91
N PHE A 4 -13.99 -7.17 -10.09
CA PHE A 4 -15.13 -7.37 -9.18
C PHE A 4 -14.69 -7.69 -7.75
N VAL A 5 -13.74 -8.62 -7.57
CA VAL A 5 -13.20 -8.97 -6.25
C VAL A 5 -12.45 -7.78 -5.64
N ALA A 6 -11.66 -7.07 -6.44
CA ALA A 6 -10.96 -5.87 -6.00
C ALA A 6 -11.93 -4.76 -5.57
N ASP A 7 -13.04 -4.58 -6.28
CA ASP A 7 -14.06 -3.58 -5.96
C ASP A 7 -14.83 -3.94 -4.67
N VAL A 8 -15.14 -5.22 -4.46
CA VAL A 8 -15.74 -5.71 -3.21
C VAL A 8 -14.80 -5.49 -2.02
N LEU A 9 -13.51 -5.82 -2.18
CA LEU A 9 -12.51 -5.58 -1.15
C LEU A 9 -12.28 -4.08 -0.91
N ALA A 10 -12.26 -3.25 -1.95
CA ALA A 10 -12.10 -1.81 -1.83
C ALA A 10 -13.32 -1.13 -1.20
N GLY A 11 -14.52 -1.71 -1.32
CA GLY A 11 -15.73 -1.28 -0.64
C GLY A 11 -15.76 -1.62 0.85
N THR A 12 -14.83 -2.44 1.33
CA THR A 12 -14.76 -2.82 2.73
C THR A 12 -14.16 -1.68 3.56
N PRO A 13 -14.77 -1.26 4.69
CA PRO A 13 -14.20 -0.22 5.55
C PRO A 13 -12.80 -0.58 6.05
N SER A 14 -11.89 0.39 6.11
CA SER A 14 -10.48 0.13 6.49
C SER A 14 -10.31 -0.40 7.93
N ILE A 15 -11.26 -0.11 8.82
CA ILE A 15 -11.31 -0.67 10.18
C ILE A 15 -11.48 -2.20 10.18
N VAL A 16 -12.15 -2.77 9.17
CA VAL A 16 -12.35 -4.22 9.06
C VAL A 16 -11.03 -4.93 8.79
N ALA A 17 -10.14 -4.34 7.97
CA ALA A 17 -8.79 -4.86 7.79
C ALA A 17 -7.97 -4.82 9.10
N GLY A 18 -8.20 -3.77 9.92
CA GLY A 18 -7.65 -3.68 11.28
C GLY A 18 -8.15 -4.79 12.18
N MET A 19 -9.47 -5.04 12.22
CA MET A 19 -10.06 -6.12 13.00
C MET A 19 -9.56 -7.49 12.53
N PHE A 20 -9.42 -7.70 11.22
CA PHE A 20 -8.83 -8.92 10.67
C PHE A 20 -7.41 -9.14 11.19
N GLY A 21 -6.54 -8.12 11.11
CA GLY A 21 -5.19 -8.19 11.66
C GLY A 21 -5.19 -8.41 13.18
N TYR A 22 -6.12 -7.79 13.90
CA TYR A 22 -6.26 -7.99 15.34
C TYR A 22 -6.61 -9.43 15.70
N THR A 23 -7.68 -9.96 15.09
CA THR A 23 -8.19 -11.31 15.41
C THR A 23 -7.22 -12.41 15.04
N PHE A 24 -6.57 -12.32 13.87
CA PHE A 24 -5.72 -13.40 13.36
C PHE A 24 -4.26 -13.29 13.77
N ILE A 25 -3.76 -12.11 14.12
CA ILE A 25 -2.34 -11.90 14.43
C ILE A 25 -2.17 -11.40 15.85
N VAL A 26 -2.81 -10.28 16.22
CA VAL A 26 -2.56 -9.64 17.52
C VAL A 26 -2.99 -10.52 18.69
N LEU A 27 -4.11 -11.24 18.59
CA LEU A 27 -4.56 -12.14 19.66
C LEU A 27 -3.57 -13.27 19.99
N TYR A 28 -2.74 -13.68 19.01
CA TYR A 28 -1.79 -14.78 19.17
C TYR A 28 -0.35 -14.31 19.38
N PHE A 29 0.06 -13.23 18.72
CA PHE A 29 1.44 -12.74 18.66
C PHE A 29 1.64 -11.38 19.33
N GLY A 30 0.56 -10.72 19.77
CA GLY A 30 0.60 -9.37 20.32
C GLY A 30 0.68 -8.26 19.29
N PHE A 31 0.65 -7.01 19.77
CA PHE A 31 0.77 -5.82 18.92
C PHE A 31 2.19 -5.70 18.38
N SER A 32 2.34 -5.54 17.07
CA SER A 32 3.64 -5.53 16.40
C SER A 32 3.62 -4.77 15.08
N ALA A 33 4.81 -4.37 14.59
CA ALA A 33 4.93 -3.82 13.25
C ALA A 33 4.52 -4.84 12.17
N ILE A 34 4.74 -6.13 12.42
CA ILE A 34 4.30 -7.23 11.54
C ILE A 34 2.77 -7.28 11.47
N ALA A 35 2.08 -7.20 12.61
CA ALA A 35 0.61 -7.15 12.63
C ALA A 35 0.08 -5.93 11.87
N GLY A 36 0.72 -4.77 12.05
CA GLY A 36 0.42 -3.56 11.29
C GLY A 36 0.61 -3.74 9.78
N GLY A 37 1.75 -4.27 9.36
CA GLY A 37 2.06 -4.54 7.95
C GLY A 37 1.08 -5.52 7.31
N ALA A 38 0.66 -6.56 8.04
CA ALA A 38 -0.32 -7.52 7.56
C ALA A 38 -1.73 -6.91 7.41
N ALA A 39 -2.17 -6.06 8.34
CA ALA A 39 -3.45 -5.36 8.16
C ALA A 39 -3.42 -4.36 6.99
N LEU A 40 -2.31 -3.64 6.83
CA LEU A 40 -2.11 -2.73 5.70
C LEU A 40 -2.04 -3.46 4.35
N SER A 41 -1.48 -4.67 4.31
CA SER A 41 -1.39 -5.45 3.06
C SER A 41 -2.77 -5.83 2.53
N VAL A 42 -3.73 -6.13 3.42
CA VAL A 42 -5.13 -6.40 3.04
C VAL A 42 -5.75 -5.22 2.28
N LEU A 43 -5.48 -3.99 2.72
CA LEU A 43 -5.94 -2.78 2.04
C LEU A 43 -5.18 -2.51 0.73
N MET A 44 -3.90 -2.92 0.68
CA MET A 44 -3.04 -2.68 -0.48
C MET A 44 -3.36 -3.62 -1.65
N ILE A 45 -3.76 -4.87 -1.38
CA ILE A 45 -4.07 -5.90 -2.39
C ILE A 45 -5.03 -5.41 -3.49
N PRO A 46 -6.24 -4.89 -3.19
CA PRO A 46 -7.17 -4.49 -4.25
C PRO A 46 -6.63 -3.32 -5.10
N ILE A 47 -5.87 -2.41 -4.49
CA ILE A 47 -5.26 -1.27 -5.19
C ILE A 47 -4.21 -1.75 -6.19
N VAL A 48 -3.30 -2.62 -5.75
CA VAL A 48 -2.24 -3.17 -6.62
C VAL A 48 -2.82 -4.09 -7.69
N ALA A 49 -3.81 -4.92 -7.35
CA ALA A 49 -4.47 -5.80 -8.31
C ALA A 49 -5.15 -5.00 -9.43
N ARG A 50 -5.87 -3.92 -9.09
CA ARG A 50 -6.54 -3.07 -10.08
C ARG A 50 -5.54 -2.34 -10.98
N THR A 51 -4.52 -1.72 -10.41
CA THR A 51 -3.49 -1.02 -11.20
C THR A 51 -2.72 -1.98 -12.11
N THR A 52 -2.50 -3.21 -11.66
CA THR A 52 -1.89 -4.29 -12.45
C THR A 52 -2.79 -4.70 -13.61
N GLU A 53 -4.09 -4.89 -13.38
CA GLU A 53 -5.06 -5.21 -14.42
C GLU A 53 -5.14 -4.11 -15.48
N GLU A 54 -5.22 -2.84 -15.07
CA GLU A 54 -5.22 -1.69 -15.98
C GLU A 54 -3.93 -1.65 -16.80
N SER A 55 -2.78 -1.89 -16.18
CA SER A 55 -1.48 -1.94 -16.88
C SER A 55 -1.39 -3.07 -17.90
N LEU A 56 -1.90 -4.26 -17.56
CA LEU A 56 -1.90 -5.42 -18.45
C LEU A 56 -2.86 -5.26 -19.63
N ARG A 57 -3.99 -4.57 -19.43
CA ARG A 57 -4.97 -4.26 -20.50
C ARG A 57 -4.42 -3.31 -21.56
N LEU A 58 -3.41 -2.50 -21.23
CA LEU A 58 -2.76 -1.60 -22.17
C LEU A 58 -1.79 -2.33 -23.13
N VAL A 59 -1.43 -3.59 -22.84
CA VAL A 59 -0.51 -4.36 -23.69
C VAL A 59 -1.25 -4.85 -24.95
N PRO A 60 -0.80 -4.50 -26.17
CA PRO A 60 -1.44 -4.94 -27.40
C PRO A 60 -1.47 -6.47 -27.56
N GLY A 61 -2.60 -7.01 -28.03
CA GLY A 61 -2.75 -8.44 -28.31
C GLY A 61 -1.77 -8.98 -29.35
N SER A 62 -1.33 -8.14 -30.29
CA SER A 62 -0.38 -8.49 -31.34
C SER A 62 0.97 -9.00 -30.81
N ILE A 63 1.43 -8.51 -29.66
CA ILE A 63 2.67 -8.97 -29.02
C ILE A 63 2.53 -10.42 -28.55
N ARG A 64 1.32 -10.78 -28.06
CA ARG A 64 1.02 -12.14 -27.62
C ARG A 64 0.93 -13.10 -28.82
N GLU A 65 0.25 -12.68 -29.88
CA GLU A 65 0.12 -13.47 -31.12
C GLU A 65 1.48 -13.69 -31.80
N ALA A 66 2.31 -12.65 -31.89
CA ALA A 66 3.67 -12.75 -32.44
C ALA A 66 4.55 -13.71 -31.62
N SER A 67 4.47 -13.63 -30.29
CA SER A 67 5.20 -14.57 -29.43
C SER A 67 4.76 -16.02 -29.62
N LEU A 68 3.45 -16.27 -29.76
CA LEU A 68 2.93 -17.62 -29.98
C LEU A 68 3.33 -18.14 -31.37
N ALA A 69 3.36 -17.29 -32.40
CA ALA A 69 3.82 -17.64 -33.74
C ALA A 69 5.31 -18.04 -33.78
N LEU A 70 6.13 -17.52 -32.86
CA LEU A 70 7.53 -17.90 -32.67
C LEU A 70 7.69 -19.23 -31.90
N GLY A 71 6.61 -19.95 -31.60
CA GLY A 71 6.65 -21.23 -30.86
C GLY A 71 6.95 -21.08 -29.37
N ILE A 72 6.85 -19.87 -28.81
CA ILE A 72 7.06 -19.63 -27.38
C ILE A 72 5.83 -20.14 -26.61
N PRO A 73 5.99 -20.96 -25.56
CA PRO A 73 4.86 -21.45 -24.78
C PRO A 73 4.18 -20.28 -24.04
N GLY A 74 2.85 -20.33 -23.94
CA GLY A 74 2.04 -19.21 -23.44
C GLY A 74 2.41 -18.71 -22.03
N TRP A 75 2.89 -19.60 -21.14
CA TRP A 75 3.36 -19.17 -19.81
C TRP A 75 4.61 -18.30 -19.88
N LYS A 76 5.54 -18.54 -20.83
CA LYS A 76 6.71 -17.68 -21.07
C LYS A 76 6.27 -16.36 -21.68
N THR A 77 5.33 -16.38 -22.62
CA THR A 77 4.76 -15.16 -23.21
C THR A 77 4.15 -14.26 -22.13
N ILE A 78 3.38 -14.83 -21.20
CA ILE A 78 2.77 -14.07 -20.12
C ILE A 78 3.84 -13.52 -19.16
N LEU A 79 4.73 -14.37 -18.64
CA LEU A 79 5.69 -13.98 -17.60
C LEU A 79 6.82 -13.08 -18.09
N HIS A 80 7.32 -13.28 -19.31
CA HIS A 80 8.51 -12.57 -19.79
C HIS A 80 8.21 -11.45 -20.77
N ILE A 81 7.10 -11.53 -21.52
CA ILE A 81 6.81 -10.56 -22.58
C ILE A 81 5.70 -9.61 -22.11
N VAL A 82 4.52 -10.15 -21.78
CA VAL A 82 3.37 -9.34 -21.36
C VAL A 82 3.65 -8.64 -20.03
N LEU A 83 4.11 -9.37 -19.02
CA LEU A 83 4.39 -8.81 -17.69
C LEU A 83 5.53 -7.78 -17.74
N SER A 84 6.57 -8.03 -18.54
CA SER A 84 7.68 -7.08 -18.73
C SER A 84 7.21 -5.79 -19.40
N SER A 85 6.34 -5.88 -20.41
CA SER A 85 5.75 -4.73 -21.09
C SER A 85 4.87 -3.89 -20.15
N ALA A 86 4.11 -4.51 -19.25
CA ALA A 86 3.26 -3.82 -18.28
C ALA A 86 4.00 -3.37 -17.01
N MET A 87 5.28 -3.74 -16.83
CA MET A 87 6.01 -3.58 -15.56
C MET A 87 6.12 -2.12 -15.09
N SER A 88 6.24 -1.17 -16.02
CA SER A 88 6.29 0.26 -15.69
C SER A 88 5.00 0.72 -15.00
N GLY A 89 3.84 0.31 -15.52
CA GLY A 89 2.53 0.59 -14.93
C GLY A 89 2.36 -0.08 -13.57
N ILE A 90 2.75 -1.35 -13.45
CA ILE A 90 2.66 -2.12 -12.20
C ILE A 90 3.50 -1.48 -11.09
N ILE A 91 4.76 -1.14 -11.38
CA ILE A 91 5.65 -0.48 -10.40
C ILE A 91 5.06 0.86 -9.97
N THR A 92 4.53 1.66 -10.92
CA THR A 92 3.90 2.94 -10.60
C THR A 92 2.71 2.75 -9.67
N GLY A 93 1.82 1.82 -10.00
CA GLY A 93 0.64 1.49 -9.20
C GLY A 93 0.99 1.02 -7.80
N ALA A 94 1.99 0.13 -7.68
CA ALA A 94 2.46 -0.36 -6.39
C ALA A 94 3.03 0.75 -5.50
N LEU A 95 3.85 1.63 -6.06
CA LEU A 95 4.45 2.74 -5.31
C LEU A 95 3.38 3.75 -4.85
N LEU A 96 2.39 4.06 -5.69
CA LEU A 96 1.26 4.91 -5.30
C LEU A 96 0.38 4.24 -4.24
N ALA A 97 0.20 2.91 -4.30
CA ALA A 97 -0.51 2.16 -3.27
C ALA A 97 0.20 2.26 -1.92
N ILE A 98 1.52 2.09 -1.88
CA ILE A 98 2.34 2.28 -0.66
C ILE A 98 2.18 3.70 -0.12
N ALA A 99 2.24 4.71 -0.99
CA ALA A 99 2.07 6.11 -0.61
C ALA A 99 0.73 6.36 0.09
N ARG A 100 -0.35 5.78 -0.45
CA ARG A 100 -1.70 5.88 0.11
C ARG A 100 -1.80 5.15 1.46
N VAL A 101 -1.36 3.90 1.50
CA VAL A 101 -1.50 3.03 2.67
C VAL A 101 -0.65 3.53 3.85
N SER A 102 0.44 4.26 3.59
CA SER A 102 1.27 4.88 4.63
C SER A 102 0.53 5.93 5.48
N GLY A 103 -0.57 6.49 4.98
CA GLY A 103 -1.42 7.44 5.70
C GLY A 103 -2.59 6.80 6.47
N GLU A 104 -2.75 5.48 6.39
CA GLU A 104 -3.88 4.80 7.03
C GLU A 104 -3.73 4.76 8.55
N THR A 105 -4.79 5.12 9.28
CA THR A 105 -4.77 5.18 10.76
C THR A 105 -5.56 4.05 11.39
N ALA A 106 -6.76 3.77 10.85
CA ALA A 106 -7.71 2.81 11.41
C ALA A 106 -7.14 1.39 11.64
N PRO A 107 -6.49 0.73 10.65
CA PRO A 107 -5.96 -0.60 10.85
C PRO A 107 -4.81 -0.65 11.86
N LEU A 108 -4.00 0.41 11.91
CA LEU A 108 -2.81 0.48 12.77
C LEU A 108 -3.15 0.69 14.24
N LEU A 109 -4.23 1.40 14.54
CA LEU A 109 -4.76 1.51 15.90
C LEU A 109 -5.08 0.14 16.52
N LEU A 110 -5.55 -0.81 15.70
CA LEU A 110 -5.90 -2.15 16.14
C LEU A 110 -4.75 -3.16 16.05
N THR A 111 -3.60 -2.81 15.48
CA THR A 111 -2.55 -3.81 15.18
C THR A 111 -1.15 -3.42 15.64
N ALA A 112 -0.70 -2.21 15.29
CA ALA A 112 0.55 -1.66 15.79
C ALA A 112 0.35 -0.98 17.16
N PHE A 113 -0.87 -0.49 17.42
CA PHE A 113 -1.35 0.23 18.61
C PHE A 113 -0.63 1.56 18.87
N GLY A 114 0.69 1.51 19.05
CA GLY A 114 1.54 2.65 19.31
C GLY A 114 2.58 2.37 20.38
N ASN A 115 3.71 3.05 20.29
CA ASN A 115 4.75 3.03 21.31
C ASN A 115 5.37 4.43 21.44
N PRO A 116 5.25 5.11 22.60
CA PRO A 116 5.84 6.42 22.80
C PRO A 116 7.38 6.38 22.84
N TYR A 117 7.96 5.20 23.00
CA TYR A 117 9.40 4.97 23.01
C TYR A 117 9.87 4.31 21.71
N TRP A 118 11.19 4.32 21.52
CA TRP A 118 11.81 3.65 20.39
C TRP A 118 11.55 2.13 20.44
N ALA A 119 10.98 1.58 19.36
CA ALA A 119 10.77 0.15 19.22
C ALA A 119 12.09 -0.53 18.82
N ALA A 120 12.59 -1.44 19.66
CA ALA A 120 13.84 -2.17 19.40
C ALA A 120 13.68 -3.41 18.49
N GLY A 121 12.55 -3.58 17.80
CA GLY A 121 12.25 -4.76 16.97
C GLY A 121 10.95 -4.64 16.18
N ILE A 122 10.84 -5.40 15.09
CA ILE A 122 9.65 -5.44 14.20
C ILE A 122 8.49 -6.26 14.79
N ASP A 123 8.79 -7.09 15.76
CA ASP A 123 7.87 -7.91 16.58
C ASP A 123 7.26 -7.11 17.74
N LYS A 124 7.64 -5.84 17.91
CA LYS A 124 7.19 -4.99 19.01
C LYS A 124 6.19 -3.93 18.56
N PRO A 125 5.35 -3.41 19.48
CA PRO A 125 4.49 -2.27 19.20
C PRO A 125 5.31 -1.08 18.71
N ILE A 126 4.84 -0.43 17.65
CA ILE A 126 5.52 0.69 17.01
C ILE A 126 4.56 1.85 16.83
N SER A 127 5.05 3.07 17.07
CA SER A 127 4.29 4.27 16.71
C SER A 127 4.40 4.56 15.22
N THR A 128 3.27 4.87 14.61
CA THR A 128 3.21 5.35 13.24
C THR A 128 2.77 6.80 13.25
N LEU A 129 3.24 7.59 12.27
CA LEU A 129 2.91 9.00 12.19
C LEU A 129 1.39 9.27 12.24
N PRO A 130 0.52 8.55 11.49
CA PRO A 130 -0.92 8.81 11.53
C PRO A 130 -1.53 8.52 12.91
N VAL A 131 -1.13 7.42 13.55
CA VAL A 131 -1.60 7.06 14.90
C VAL A 131 -1.11 8.04 15.96
N GLN A 132 0.12 8.54 15.84
CA GLN A 132 0.67 9.55 16.73
C GLN A 132 -0.09 10.87 16.62
N ILE A 133 -0.36 11.32 15.39
CA ILE A 133 -1.14 12.54 15.12
C ILE A 133 -2.54 12.40 15.71
N TYR A 134 -3.21 11.27 15.46
CA TYR A 134 -4.54 11.00 16.01
C TYR A 134 -4.54 11.05 17.54
N THR A 135 -3.63 10.30 18.18
CA THR A 135 -3.52 10.27 19.65
C THR A 135 -3.26 11.65 20.25
N TYR A 136 -2.41 12.45 19.60
CA TYR A 136 -2.11 13.81 20.07
C TYR A 136 -3.22 14.81 19.78
N ALA A 137 -4.01 14.61 18.73
CA ALA A 137 -5.12 15.47 18.36
C ALA A 137 -6.35 15.30 19.27
N ILE A 138 -6.54 14.12 19.86
CA ILE A 138 -7.65 13.85 20.80
C ILE A 138 -7.27 14.07 22.27
N ALA A 139 -5.99 14.37 22.54
CA ALA A 139 -5.50 14.54 23.90
C ALA A 139 -5.94 15.90 24.50
N PRO A 140 -6.14 16.01 25.82
CA PRO A 140 -6.61 17.25 26.43
C PRO A 140 -5.54 18.35 26.52
N PHE A 141 -4.30 18.08 26.09
CA PHE A 141 -3.15 18.96 26.28
C PHE A 141 -2.92 19.86 25.06
N PRO A 142 -2.95 21.20 25.21
CA PRO A 142 -2.71 22.13 24.10
C PRO A 142 -1.35 21.93 23.42
N ASP A 143 -0.31 21.59 24.17
CA ASP A 143 1.01 21.30 23.62
C ASP A 143 1.02 20.09 22.67
N TRP A 144 0.15 19.12 22.93
CA TRP A 144 0.03 17.92 22.08
C TRP A 144 -0.69 18.25 20.78
N HIS A 145 -1.68 19.15 20.81
CA HIS A 145 -2.30 19.67 19.59
C HIS A 145 -1.29 20.35 18.68
N THR A 146 -0.40 21.19 19.23
CA THR A 146 0.67 21.83 18.44
C THR A 146 1.58 20.80 17.78
N LYS A 147 1.93 19.73 18.50
CA LYS A 147 2.71 18.61 17.95
C LYS A 147 1.92 17.82 16.90
N ALA A 148 0.62 17.63 17.07
CA ALA A 148 -0.25 16.95 16.11
C ALA A 148 -0.30 17.72 14.78
N TRP A 149 -0.45 19.05 14.83
CA TRP A 149 -0.40 19.91 13.65
C TRP A 149 0.95 19.85 12.93
N GLY A 150 2.05 19.89 13.69
CA GLY A 150 3.40 19.72 13.13
C GLY A 150 3.59 18.34 12.48
N GLY A 151 3.15 17.28 13.15
CA GLY A 151 3.18 15.92 12.62
C GLY A 151 2.34 15.75 11.34
N ALA A 152 1.14 16.34 11.31
CA ALA A 152 0.27 16.32 10.14
C ALA A 152 0.92 17.02 8.94
N LEU A 153 1.55 18.17 9.15
CA LEU A 153 2.29 18.87 8.10
C LEU A 153 3.44 18.01 7.55
N ILE A 154 4.22 17.37 8.42
CA ILE A 154 5.32 16.47 8.03
C ILE A 154 4.77 15.28 7.22
N LEU A 155 3.69 14.65 7.69
CA LEU A 155 3.07 13.53 7.00
C LEU A 155 2.59 13.92 5.59
N ILE A 156 1.93 15.07 5.45
CA ILE A 156 1.48 15.59 4.15
C ILE A 156 2.68 15.82 3.23
N ILE A 157 3.73 16.48 3.70
CA ILE A 157 4.94 16.74 2.91
C ILE A 157 5.60 15.42 2.47
N LEU A 158 5.70 14.45 3.38
CA LEU A 158 6.30 13.14 3.08
C LEU A 158 5.51 12.40 2.00
N ILE A 159 4.18 12.34 2.14
CA ILE A 159 3.29 11.71 1.15
C ILE A 159 3.37 12.45 -0.19
N LEU A 160 3.45 13.78 -0.18
CA LEU A 160 3.57 14.58 -1.39
C LEU A 160 4.90 14.32 -2.12
N ILE A 161 6.02 14.31 -1.40
CA ILE A 161 7.35 14.00 -1.94
C ILE A 161 7.36 12.59 -2.53
N LEU A 162 6.79 11.62 -1.83
CA LEU A 162 6.72 10.24 -2.30
C LEU A 162 5.89 10.15 -3.59
N ASN A 163 4.69 10.73 -3.62
CA ASN A 163 3.84 10.74 -4.82
C ASN A 163 4.50 11.44 -6.03
N ILE A 164 5.11 12.61 -5.81
CA ILE A 164 5.81 13.35 -6.87
C ILE A 164 7.04 12.57 -7.34
N GLY A 165 7.84 12.05 -6.43
CA GLY A 165 9.04 11.27 -6.72
C GLY A 165 8.71 10.04 -7.58
N VAL A 166 7.68 9.29 -7.19
CA VAL A 166 7.18 8.14 -7.96
C VAL A 166 6.80 8.56 -9.38
N ARG A 167 6.02 9.64 -9.50
CA ARG A 167 5.57 10.15 -10.80
C ARG A 167 6.74 10.60 -11.68
N LEU A 168 7.74 11.28 -11.13
CA LEU A 168 8.90 11.77 -11.89
C LEU A 168 9.79 10.63 -12.39
N ILE A 169 10.04 9.61 -11.57
CA ILE A 169 10.88 8.45 -11.92
C ILE A 169 10.22 7.63 -13.03
N THR A 170 8.91 7.39 -12.92
CA THR A 170 8.18 6.52 -13.86
C THR A 170 7.81 7.23 -15.17
N ARG A 171 7.69 8.57 -15.19
CA ARG A 171 7.41 9.35 -16.41
C ARG A 171 8.48 9.20 -17.49
N ARG A 172 9.73 8.90 -17.14
CA ARG A 172 10.81 8.65 -18.13
C ARG A 172 10.63 7.37 -18.95
N LYS A 173 9.86 6.37 -18.46
CA LYS A 173 9.63 5.12 -19.19
C LYS A 173 8.52 5.17 -20.24
N TYR A 174 7.74 6.26 -20.33
CA TYR A 174 6.62 6.41 -21.27
C TYR A 174 6.98 7.20 -22.54
N ARG A 175 8.26 7.47 -22.79
CA ARG A 175 8.72 8.28 -23.94
C ARG A 175 9.61 7.49 -24.92
N VAL A 176 9.32 6.20 -25.11
CA VAL A 176 9.94 5.37 -26.14
C VAL A 176 8.84 4.80 -27.03
#